data_AF-A0A6I7WZA9-F1
#
_entry.id   AF-A0A6I7WZA9-F1
#
_cell.length_a   1.000
_cell.length_b   1.000
_cell.length_c   1.000
_cell.angle_alpha   90.00
_cell.angle_beta   90.00
_cell.angle_gamma   90.00
#
_symmetry.space_group_name_H-M   'P 1'
#
loop_
_entity.id
_entity.type
_entity.pdbx_description
1 polymer ?
#
loop_
_entity_poly.entity_id
_entity_poly.type
_entity_poly.pdbx_seq_one_letter_code
_entity_poly.pdbx_strand_id
1 'polypeptide(L)'
;GALQDHKRAIIMGSKSFGKGSVQTIMPTGNGGAVKMTTARYFTPSGRSIQATGIEPDIELERLKLETLEATNFKPIKEADLSRHLSNGNGKKEEKETKKEAEKNEKDEDVKGVDMRDYPLKEALNLLKGIAILR
;
A
#
# COMPACT_ATOMS: atom_id res chain seq x y z
N GLY A 1 9.44 4.57 -13.47
CA GLY A 1 9.86 4.98 -14.82
C GLY A 1 9.05 6.18 -15.26
N ALA A 2 8.30 6.09 -16.36
CA ALA A 2 7.61 7.25 -16.94
C ALA A 2 6.70 8.02 -15.97
N LEU A 3 5.88 7.34 -15.17
CA LEU A 3 5.03 7.99 -14.18
C LEU A 3 5.82 8.71 -13.07
N GLN A 4 6.92 8.10 -12.62
CA GLN A 4 7.82 8.65 -11.61
C GLN A 4 8.55 9.89 -12.16
N ASP A 5 9.13 9.79 -13.35
CA ASP A 5 9.85 10.89 -14.01
C ASP A 5 8.96 12.11 -14.25
N HIS A 6 7.69 11.88 -14.62
CA HIS A 6 6.71 12.96 -14.78
C HIS A 6 6.05 13.41 -13.47
N LYS A 7 6.48 12.90 -12.32
CA LYS A 7 5.89 13.19 -11.00
C LYS A 7 4.38 12.98 -10.97
N ARG A 8 3.89 11.99 -11.71
CA ARG A 8 2.46 11.65 -11.82
C ARG A 8 2.02 10.53 -10.89
N ALA A 9 2.97 9.80 -10.32
CA ALA A 9 2.71 8.78 -9.32
C ALA A 9 3.90 8.68 -8.37
N ILE A 10 3.63 8.23 -7.15
CA ILE A 10 4.63 7.79 -6.18
C ILE A 10 4.72 6.26 -6.30
N ILE A 11 5.92 5.75 -6.52
CA ILE A 11 6.20 4.33 -6.64
C ILE A 11 6.61 3.78 -5.28
N MET A 12 5.96 2.74 -4.81
CA MET A 12 6.27 2.09 -3.54
C MET A 12 6.55 0.60 -3.76
N GLY A 13 7.41 0.03 -2.91
CA GLY A 13 7.71 -1.40 -2.94
C GLY A 13 9.21 -1.68 -2.98
N SER A 14 9.62 -2.58 -3.85
CA SER A 14 11.03 -2.96 -4.00
C SER A 14 11.55 -2.62 -5.40
N LYS A 15 12.88 -2.54 -5.51
CA LYS A 15 13.58 -2.31 -6.77
C LYS A 15 13.15 -3.32 -7.84
N SER A 16 12.81 -2.83 -9.03
CA SER A 16 12.38 -3.69 -10.13
C SER A 16 13.55 -4.48 -10.74
N PHE A 17 13.24 -5.54 -11.49
CA PHE A 17 14.25 -6.44 -12.06
C PHE A 17 15.27 -5.77 -13.00
N GLY A 18 14.88 -4.71 -13.73
CA GLY A 18 15.80 -4.01 -14.63
C GLY A 18 16.02 -4.66 -15.99
N LYS A 19 14.98 -5.25 -16.58
CA LYS A 19 15.00 -5.59 -18.01
C LYS A 19 14.53 -4.38 -18.82
N GLY A 20 15.48 -3.72 -19.49
CA GLY A 20 15.27 -2.57 -20.35
C GLY A 20 15.71 -2.80 -21.78
N SER A 21 15.53 -4.02 -22.32
CA SER A 21 15.97 -4.37 -23.68
C SER A 21 14.88 -5.07 -24.47
N VAL A 22 14.90 -4.85 -25.78
CA VAL A 22 14.04 -5.51 -26.77
C VAL A 22 14.86 -6.56 -27.50
N GLN A 23 14.30 -7.76 -27.62
CA GLN A 23 14.93 -8.86 -28.34
C GLN A 23 14.07 -9.26 -29.53
N THR A 24 14.70 -9.41 -30.69
CA THR A 24 14.09 -9.85 -31.94
C THR A 24 14.61 -11.23 -32.29
N ILE A 25 13.73 -12.10 -32.80
CA ILE A 25 14.11 -13.42 -33.29
C ILE A 25 14.33 -13.29 -34.80
N MET A 26 15.55 -13.60 -35.24
CA MET A 26 15.94 -13.56 -36.65
C MET A 26 16.09 -15.00 -37.15
N PRO A 27 15.23 -15.47 -38.07
CA PRO A 27 15.34 -16.82 -38.60
C PRO A 27 16.64 -16.99 -39.40
N THR A 28 17.24 -18.17 -39.35
CA THR A 28 18.41 -18.55 -40.14
C THR A 28 17.99 -19.50 -41.27
N GLY A 29 18.69 -19.44 -42.41
CA GLY A 29 18.31 -20.20 -43.61
C GLY A 29 18.32 -21.73 -43.47
N ASN A 30 18.85 -22.26 -42.36
CA ASN A 30 18.90 -23.68 -42.02
C ASN A 30 17.81 -24.12 -41.03
N GLY A 31 16.76 -23.31 -40.83
CA GLY A 31 15.64 -23.64 -39.92
C GLY A 31 15.90 -23.33 -38.44
N GLY A 32 17.03 -22.71 -38.10
CA GLY A 32 17.31 -22.16 -36.78
C GLY A 32 16.84 -20.70 -36.63
N ALA A 33 17.14 -20.09 -35.48
CA ALA A 33 16.94 -18.67 -35.28
C ALA A 33 17.92 -18.09 -34.25
N VAL A 34 18.26 -16.81 -34.41
CA VAL A 34 19.09 -16.04 -33.48
C VAL A 34 18.22 -15.06 -32.71
N LYS A 35 18.31 -15.07 -31.38
CA LYS A 35 17.68 -14.06 -30.54
C LYS A 35 18.68 -12.94 -30.28
N MET A 36 18.42 -11.77 -30.85
CA MET A 36 19.34 -10.63 -30.77
C MET A 36 18.68 -9.44 -30.08
N THR A 37 19.44 -8.75 -29.22
CA THR A 37 18.99 -7.49 -28.61
C THR A 37 19.10 -6.38 -29.64
N THR A 38 17.97 -5.74 -29.97
CA THR A 38 17.89 -4.73 -31.03
C THR A 38 17.70 -3.31 -30.50
N ALA A 39 17.16 -3.16 -29.29
CA ALA A 39 16.93 -1.86 -28.69
C ALA A 39 17.03 -1.88 -27.16
N ARG A 40 17.13 -0.68 -26.58
CA ARG A 40 17.06 -0.43 -25.14
C ARG A 40 15.94 0.55 -24.82
N TYR A 41 15.27 0.33 -23.70
CA TYR A 41 14.31 1.26 -23.12
C TYR A 41 15.00 2.24 -22.18
N PHE A 42 14.66 3.51 -22.36
CA PHE A 42 15.04 4.60 -21.48
C PHE A 42 13.77 5.22 -20.91
N THR A 43 13.86 5.67 -19.67
CA THR A 43 12.80 6.49 -19.07
C THR A 43 12.75 7.88 -19.74
N PRO A 44 11.65 8.65 -19.62
CA PRO A 44 11.56 10.01 -20.20
C PRO A 44 12.70 10.95 -19.80
N SER A 45 13.29 10.76 -18.62
CA SER A 45 14.48 11.49 -18.16
C SER A 45 15.81 11.04 -18.80
N GLY A 46 15.79 10.04 -19.69
CA GLY A 46 16.98 9.50 -20.34
C GLY A 46 17.74 8.44 -19.51
N ARG A 47 17.26 8.07 -18.33
CA ARG A 47 17.87 7.03 -17.50
C ARG A 47 17.66 5.63 -18.08
N SER A 48 18.74 4.86 -18.19
CA SER A 48 18.72 3.43 -18.57
C SER A 48 18.22 2.58 -17.42
N ILE A 49 17.34 1.62 -17.72
CA ILE A 49 16.79 0.69 -16.72
C ILE A 49 17.40 -0.72 -16.84
N GLN A 50 18.20 -0.98 -17.89
CA GLN A 50 18.82 -2.28 -18.11
C GLN A 50 19.87 -2.56 -17.02
N ALA A 51 19.77 -3.72 -16.37
CA ALA A 51 20.60 -4.17 -15.24
C ALA A 51 20.47 -3.34 -13.95
N THR A 52 19.79 -2.18 -13.98
CA THR A 52 19.58 -1.33 -12.81
C THR A 52 18.17 -1.44 -12.25
N GLY A 53 17.13 -1.50 -13.09
CA GLY A 53 15.75 -1.43 -12.60
C GLY A 53 15.27 -0.01 -12.33
N ILE A 54 14.09 0.08 -11.74
CA ILE A 54 13.49 1.32 -11.24
C ILE A 54 13.54 1.23 -9.72
N GLU A 55 14.15 2.24 -9.12
CA GLU A 55 14.12 2.43 -7.67
C GLU A 55 12.78 3.07 -7.27
N PRO A 56 12.08 2.51 -6.26
CA PRO A 56 10.84 3.09 -5.78
C PRO A 56 11.12 4.41 -5.04
N ASP A 57 10.12 5.28 -4.96
CA ASP A 57 10.19 6.51 -4.16
C ASP A 57 10.09 6.22 -2.66
N ILE A 58 9.38 5.14 -2.29
CA ILE A 58 9.33 4.62 -0.92
C ILE A 58 9.65 3.12 -0.97
N GLU A 59 10.77 2.75 -0.36
CA GLU A 59 11.16 1.35 -0.21
C GLU A 59 10.30 0.68 0.85
N LEU A 60 9.77 -0.50 0.52
CA LEU A 60 9.03 -1.36 1.44
C LEU A 60 9.73 -2.71 1.52
N GLU A 61 10.07 -3.11 2.73
CA GLU A 61 10.58 -4.45 3.00
C GLU A 61 9.44 -5.47 2.98
N ARG A 62 9.77 -6.72 2.62
CA ARG A 62 8.81 -7.83 2.70
C ARG A 62 8.67 -8.26 4.16
N LEU A 63 7.73 -7.63 4.86
CA LEU A 63 7.39 -7.99 6.22
C LEU A 63 6.31 -9.08 6.24
N LYS A 64 6.47 -10.06 7.12
CA LYS A 64 5.40 -10.97 7.49
C LYS A 64 4.67 -10.34 8.67
N LEU A 65 3.44 -9.88 8.42
CA LEU A 65 2.59 -9.37 9.48
C LEU A 65 2.04 -10.54 10.29
N GLU A 66 2.29 -10.51 11.60
CA GLU A 66 1.64 -11.41 12.54
C GLU A 66 0.71 -10.57 13.40
N THR A 67 -0.53 -11.02 13.55
CA THR A 67 -1.44 -10.43 14.51
C THR A 67 -0.92 -10.79 15.89
N LEU A 68 -0.39 -9.81 16.63
CA LEU A 68 -0.27 -9.96 18.06
C LEU A 68 -1.68 -10.22 18.57
N GLU A 69 -1.89 -11.37 19.22
CA GLU A 69 -3.15 -11.62 19.92
C GLU A 69 -3.40 -10.37 20.76
N ALA A 70 -4.56 -9.74 20.53
CA ALA A 70 -4.99 -8.66 21.38
C ALA A 70 -5.03 -9.26 22.78
N THR A 71 -4.02 -8.96 23.60
CA THR A 71 -4.15 -9.15 25.03
C THR A 71 -5.47 -8.47 25.35
N ASN A 72 -6.39 -9.16 26.03
CA ASN A 72 -7.70 -8.63 26.41
C ASN A 72 -7.64 -7.37 27.30
N PHE A 73 -6.47 -6.75 27.37
CA PHE A 73 -6.17 -5.46 27.93
C PHE A 73 -6.85 -4.36 27.13
N LYS A 74 -8.09 -4.05 27.49
CA LYS A 74 -8.69 -2.75 27.19
C LYS A 74 -8.10 -1.76 28.19
N PRO A 75 -7.21 -0.83 27.77
CA PRO A 75 -6.75 0.22 28.68
C PRO A 75 -7.97 1.01 29.16
N ILE A 76 -8.16 1.06 30.47
CA ILE A 76 -9.24 1.82 31.10
C ILE A 76 -9.06 3.29 30.68
N LYS A 77 -10.04 3.88 30.02
CA LYS A 77 -10.05 5.31 29.71
C LYS A 77 -10.70 6.06 30.86
N GLU A 78 -10.36 7.35 31.02
CA GLU A 78 -10.99 8.19 32.04
C GLU A 78 -12.53 8.13 31.96
N ALA A 79 -13.09 8.17 30.75
CA ALA A 79 -14.52 8.06 30.47
C ALA A 79 -15.18 6.74 30.93
N ASP A 80 -14.40 5.67 31.14
CA ASP A 80 -14.92 4.38 31.61
C ASP A 80 -15.03 4.31 33.15
N LEU A 81 -14.48 5.30 33.87
CA LEU A 81 -14.59 5.37 35.33
C LEU A 81 -15.98 5.86 35.76
N SER A 82 -16.46 5.31 36.87
CA SER A 82 -17.75 5.65 37.49
C SER A 82 -17.88 7.12 37.90
N ARG A 83 -16.77 7.87 37.96
CA ARG A 83 -16.71 9.30 38.32
C ARG A 83 -15.90 10.12 37.32
N HIS A 84 -15.96 9.78 36.03
CA HIS A 84 -15.29 10.56 34.99
C HIS A 84 -15.88 11.99 34.91
N LEU A 85 -15.03 12.96 34.56
CA LEU A 85 -15.48 14.33 34.34
C LEU A 85 -16.14 14.43 32.96
N SER A 86 -17.32 15.03 32.91
CA SER A 86 -17.99 15.34 31.64
C SER A 86 -17.41 16.61 31.02
N ASN A 87 -17.23 16.60 29.70
CA ASN A 87 -16.84 17.81 28.98
C ASN A 87 -17.99 18.83 29.01
N GLY A 88 -17.68 20.08 29.35
CA GLY A 88 -18.67 21.17 29.51
C GLY A 88 -19.42 21.61 28.24
N ASN A 89 -19.26 20.92 27.12
CA ASN A 89 -19.88 21.23 25.82
C ASN A 89 -20.82 20.13 25.28
N GLY A 90 -21.21 19.12 26.06
CA GLY A 90 -22.06 18.01 25.59
C GLY A 90 -22.99 17.43 26.66
N LYS A 91 -24.21 17.11 26.25
CA LYS A 91 -25.36 16.62 27.06
C LYS A 91 -25.00 15.49 28.02
N LYS A 92 -25.67 15.46 29.19
CA LYS A 92 -25.58 14.39 30.21
C LYS A 92 -25.79 13.01 29.56
N GLU A 93 -24.75 12.18 29.55
CA GLU A 93 -24.86 10.76 29.21
C GLU A 93 -25.12 9.97 30.51
N GLU A 94 -26.37 9.60 30.75
CA GLU A 94 -26.73 8.52 31.66
C GLU A 94 -26.59 7.20 30.90
N LYS A 95 -25.58 6.39 31.23
CA LYS A 95 -25.48 5.01 30.73
C LYS A 95 -26.26 4.08 31.65
N GLU A 96 -27.51 3.83 31.32
CA GLU A 96 -28.18 2.58 31.68
C GLU A 96 -27.63 1.44 30.83
N THR A 97 -27.22 0.36 31.50
CA THR A 97 -27.01 -0.95 30.91
C THR A 97 -28.29 -1.47 30.24
N LYS A 98 -28.30 -1.64 28.91
CA LYS A 98 -28.82 -2.83 28.19
C LYS A 98 -28.65 -2.72 26.66
N LYS A 99 -28.49 -3.92 26.08
CA LYS A 99 -28.22 -4.35 24.69
C LYS A 99 -29.03 -3.66 23.59
N GLU A 100 -28.36 -3.43 22.45
CA GLU A 100 -28.82 -3.58 21.04
C GLU A 100 -27.52 -3.42 20.20
N ALA A 101 -26.94 -4.45 19.56
CA ALA A 101 -27.37 -5.17 18.36
C ALA A 101 -27.78 -4.23 17.21
N GLU A 102 -27.05 -4.34 16.09
CA GLU A 102 -27.40 -3.88 14.73
C GLU A 102 -27.31 -2.37 14.39
N LYS A 103 -26.14 -1.98 13.85
CA LYS A 103 -26.02 -1.29 12.54
C LYS A 103 -24.56 -0.91 12.25
N ASN A 104 -23.94 -1.68 11.36
CA ASN A 104 -23.28 -1.16 10.16
C ASN A 104 -22.62 -2.33 9.39
N GLU A 105 -23.47 -3.10 8.70
CA GLU A 105 -23.08 -4.04 7.63
C GLU A 105 -22.71 -3.31 6.31
N LYS A 106 -22.23 -2.06 6.39
CA LYS A 106 -21.79 -1.28 5.22
C LYS A 106 -20.34 -0.78 5.29
N ASP A 107 -19.56 -1.37 6.19
CA ASP A 107 -18.10 -1.20 6.28
C ASP A 107 -17.36 -2.54 6.12
N GLU A 108 -18.02 -3.57 5.58
CA GLU A 108 -17.33 -4.85 5.33
C GLU A 108 -16.45 -4.81 4.08
N ASP A 109 -16.76 -3.96 3.09
CA ASP A 109 -15.97 -3.89 1.85
C ASP A 109 -14.59 -3.23 2.02
N VAL A 110 -14.33 -2.56 3.15
CA VAL A 110 -13.00 -1.94 3.43
C VAL A 110 -12.20 -2.73 4.48
N LYS A 111 -12.83 -3.66 5.21
CA LYS A 111 -12.13 -4.55 6.16
C LYS A 111 -11.36 -5.69 5.47
N GLY A 112 -11.58 -5.87 4.17
CA GLY A 112 -10.99 -6.94 3.36
C GLY A 112 -9.73 -6.57 2.58
N VAL A 113 -9.04 -5.45 2.85
CA VAL A 113 -7.65 -5.31 2.39
C VAL A 113 -6.82 -6.23 3.25
N ASP A 114 -6.78 -7.49 2.81
CA ASP A 114 -6.15 -8.65 3.39
C ASP A 114 -4.88 -8.21 4.13
N MET A 115 -4.80 -8.43 5.45
CA MET A 115 -3.54 -8.24 6.22
C MET A 115 -2.37 -9.06 5.65
N ARG A 116 -2.64 -9.89 4.63
CA ARG A 116 -1.69 -10.63 3.82
C ARG A 116 -0.85 -9.75 2.88
N ASP A 117 -1.34 -8.58 2.45
CA ASP A 117 -0.61 -7.70 1.53
C ASP A 117 -0.23 -6.36 2.20
N TYR A 118 0.88 -6.40 2.94
CA TYR A 118 1.46 -5.23 3.58
C TYR A 118 1.76 -4.09 2.59
N PRO A 119 2.41 -4.34 1.43
CA PRO A 119 2.62 -3.29 0.43
C PRO A 119 1.34 -2.58 -0.04
N LEU A 120 0.26 -3.33 -0.28
CA LEU A 120 -1.01 -2.75 -0.70
C LEU A 120 -1.63 -1.87 0.40
N LYS A 121 -1.59 -2.33 1.65
CA LYS A 121 -2.10 -1.57 2.80
C LYS A 121 -1.36 -0.25 2.99
N GLU A 122 -0.03 -0.27 2.96
CA GLU A 122 0.80 0.94 3.04
C GLU A 122 0.50 1.90 1.90
N ALA A 123 0.34 1.36 0.68
CA ALA A 123 -0.01 2.19 -0.46
C ALA A 123 -1.35 2.91 -0.31
N LEU A 124 -2.35 2.21 0.24
CA LEU A 124 -3.66 2.78 0.54
C LEU A 124 -3.58 3.83 1.64
N ASN A 125 -2.80 3.59 2.70
CA ASN A 125 -2.59 4.54 3.78
C ASN A 125 -1.95 5.84 3.28
N LEU A 126 -0.91 5.73 2.45
CA LEU A 126 -0.29 6.90 1.83
C LEU A 126 -1.30 7.67 0.97
N LEU A 127 -2.07 6.97 0.14
CA LEU A 127 -3.07 7.59 -0.74
C LEU A 127 -4.14 8.34 0.06
N LYS A 128 -4.66 7.71 1.13
CA LYS A 128 -5.61 8.35 2.06
C LYS A 128 -4.99 9.58 2.72
N GLY A 129 -3.73 9.51 3.16
CA GLY A 129 -3.01 10.65 3.74
C GLY A 129 -2.86 11.82 2.77
N ILE A 130 -2.49 11.56 1.52
CA ILE A 130 -2.39 12.58 0.47
C ILE A 130 -3.77 13.19 0.18
N ALA A 131 -4.83 12.38 0.18
CA ALA A 131 -6.19 12.85 -0.05
C ALA A 131 -6.71 13.77 1.07
N ILE A 132 -6.30 13.55 2.32
CA ILE A 132 -6.67 14.41 3.47
C ILE A 132 -5.96 15.78 3.41
N LEU A 133 -4.72 15.81 2.92
CA LEU A 133 -3.93 17.04 2.80
C LEU A 133 -4.37 17.95 1.64
N ARG A 134 -5.26 17.47 0.76
CA ARG A 134 -5.73 18.17 -0.42
C ARG A 134 -7.09 18.82 -0.21
#